data_AF-A0A9P8UBW4-F1
#
_entry.id   AF-A0A9P8UBW4-F1
#
_cell.length_a   1.000
_cell.length_b   1.000
_cell.length_c   1.000
_cell.angle_alpha   90.00
_cell.angle_beta   90.00
_cell.angle_gamma   90.00
#
_symmetry.space_group_name_H-M   'P 1'
#
loop_
_entity.id
_entity.type
_entity.pdbx_description
1 polymer ?
#
loop_
_entity_poly.entity_id
_entity_poly.type
_entity_poly.pdbx_seq_one_letter_code
_entity_poly.pdbx_strand_id
1 'polypeptide(L)'
;MRHGRTAIAVAHRLSTVQNADVIFAFDQGSVVEKGTHSELVQKRGSYWDMCQSQAIDQRGNSRQQLGSFFFFFYFFFHFFFYFFFYFFFYFFFYFFFYFFFYFFFDLVAYPS
;
A
#
# COMPACT_ATOMS: atom_id res chain seq x y z
N MET A 1 -1.85 33.11 1.11
CA MET A 1 -2.84 33.34 2.19
C MET A 1 -4.00 32.33 2.06
N ARG A 2 -4.02 31.27 2.87
CA ARG A 2 -5.20 30.40 3.08
C ARG A 2 -5.76 30.73 4.47
N HIS A 3 -6.60 31.76 4.56
CA HIS A 3 -7.16 32.21 5.85
C HIS A 3 -8.26 31.23 6.31
N GLY A 4 -8.06 30.58 7.46
CA GLY A 4 -9.12 29.93 8.23
C GLY A 4 -9.08 28.40 8.41
N ARG A 5 -8.03 27.68 7.98
CA ARG A 5 -7.92 26.23 8.22
C ARG A 5 -6.55 25.85 8.77
N THR A 6 -6.52 25.26 9.96
CA THR A 6 -5.33 24.62 10.51
C THR A 6 -5.23 23.21 9.94
N ALA A 7 -4.17 22.94 9.17
CA ALA A 7 -3.89 21.60 8.66
C ALA A 7 -2.68 21.04 9.41
N ILE A 8 -2.86 19.89 10.04
CA ILE A 8 -1.78 19.14 10.69
C ILE A 8 -1.52 17.91 9.82
N ALA A 9 -0.29 17.74 9.38
CA ALA A 9 0.13 16.60 8.57
C ALA A 9 1.27 15.88 9.28
N VAL A 10 1.14 14.56 9.43
CA VAL A 10 2.21 13.67 9.88
C VAL A 10 2.62 12.86 8.67
N ALA A 11 3.87 13.01 8.24
CA ALA A 11 4.36 12.34 7.03
C ALA A 11 5.77 11.81 7.22
N HIS A 12 6.00 10.63 6.64
CA HIS A 12 7.32 10.02 6.56
C HIS A 12 8.16 10.61 5.42
N ARG A 13 7.54 11.27 4.42
CA ARG A 13 8.26 11.87 3.28
C ARG A 13 8.54 13.33 3.54
N LEU A 14 9.82 13.72 3.46
CA LEU A 14 10.24 15.10 3.72
C LEU A 14 9.65 16.11 2.73
N SER A 15 9.43 15.69 1.48
CA SER A 15 8.85 16.54 0.43
C SER A 15 7.43 17.02 0.74
N THR A 16 6.70 16.33 1.61
CA THR A 16 5.36 16.72 2.03
C THR A 16 5.40 17.76 3.16
N VAL A 17 6.41 17.70 4.03
CA VAL A 17 6.55 18.60 5.20
C VAL A 17 7.41 19.84 4.92
N GLN A 18 8.24 19.84 3.87
CA GLN A 18 9.13 20.95 3.53
C GLN A 18 8.41 22.30 3.31
N ASN A 19 7.15 22.26 2.88
CA ASN A 19 6.34 23.44 2.56
C ASN A 19 5.46 23.88 3.74
N ALA A 20 5.60 23.27 4.92
CA ALA A 20 4.81 23.62 6.09
C ALA A 20 5.31 24.94 6.70
N ASP A 21 4.37 25.74 7.20
CA ASP A 21 4.68 27.00 7.91
C ASP A 21 5.46 26.73 9.22
N VAL A 22 5.18 25.60 9.87
CA VAL A 22 5.91 25.12 11.06
C VAL A 22 6.08 23.61 10.98
N ILE A 23 7.30 23.15 11.20
CA ILE A 23 7.68 21.74 11.27
C ILE A 23 8.05 21.39 12.70
N PHE A 24 7.59 20.23 13.16
CA PHE A 24 7.97 19.64 14.45
C PHE A 24 8.65 18.30 14.20
N ALA A 25 9.91 18.19 14.63
CA ALA A 25 10.64 16.92 14.62
C ALA A 25 10.43 16.23 15.96
N PHE A 26 10.05 14.96 15.91
CA PHE A 26 9.85 14.12 17.09
C PHE A 26 10.96 13.10 17.16
N ASP A 27 11.52 12.93 18.36
CA ASP A 27 12.43 11.83 18.68
C ASP A 27 12.04 11.25 20.05
N GLN A 28 12.05 9.92 20.16
CA GLN A 28 11.67 9.18 21.37
C GLN A 28 10.35 9.64 22.04
N GLY A 29 9.36 10.09 21.24
CA GLY A 29 8.07 10.57 21.75
C GLY A 29 8.06 12.01 22.27
N SER A 30 9.16 12.75 22.13
CA SER A 30 9.27 14.17 22.50
C SER A 30 9.58 15.05 21.28
N VAL A 31 9.12 16.31 21.31
CA VAL A 31 9.49 17.29 20.27
C VAL A 31 10.92 17.73 20.53
N VAL A 32 11.83 17.32 19.65
CA VAL A 32 13.25 17.71 19.73
C VAL A 32 13.54 18.99 18.98
N GLU A 33 12.81 19.26 17.89
CA GLU A 33 13.01 20.48 17.10
C GLU A 33 11.69 21.06 16.60
N LYS A 34 11.68 22.39 16.51
CA LYS A 34 10.58 23.19 15.97
C LYS A 34 11.14 24.34 15.16
N GLY A 35 10.55 24.61 14.00
CA GLY A 35 10.89 25.77 13.18
C GLY A 35 10.39 25.62 11.75
N THR A 36 10.82 26.54 10.90
CA THR A 36 10.66 26.40 9.44
C THR A 36 11.71 25.44 8.86
N HIS A 37 11.49 24.96 7.64
CA HIS A 37 12.45 24.10 6.95
C HIS A 37 13.87 24.68 6.96
N SER A 38 14.01 25.97 6.64
CA SER A 38 15.32 26.65 6.58
C SER A 38 16.01 26.73 7.93
N GLU A 39 15.27 27.01 9.00
CA GLU A 39 15.82 27.09 10.36
C GLU A 39 16.30 25.72 10.86
N LEU A 40 15.51 24.67 10.61
CA LEU A 40 15.86 23.30 11.02
C LEU A 40 17.07 22.76 10.24
N VAL A 41 17.16 23.09 8.95
CA VAL A 41 18.32 22.77 8.12
C VAL A 41 19.59 23.46 8.63
N GLN A 42 19.50 24.73 9.04
CA GLN A 42 20.66 25.46 9.58
C GLN A 42 21.10 24.91 10.94
N LYS A 43 20.16 24.45 11.78
CA LYS A 43 20.46 23.84 13.08
C LYS A 43 21.25 22.54 12.95
N ARG A 44 21.22 21.87 11.79
CA ARG A 44 21.94 20.61 11.52
C ARG A 44 21.74 19.54 12.59
N GLY A 45 20.54 19.45 13.16
CA GLY A 45 20.19 18.43 14.14
C GLY A 45 19.42 17.27 13.51
N SER A 46 18.49 16.69 14.26
CA SER A 46 17.78 15.45 13.90
C SER A 46 17.02 15.57 12.57
N TYR A 47 16.39 16.72 12.32
CA TYR A 47 15.69 16.99 11.07
C TYR A 47 16.62 16.99 9.84
N TRP A 48 17.84 17.50 10.02
CA TRP A 48 18.84 17.56 8.95
C TRP A 48 19.37 16.18 8.57
N ASP A 49 19.62 15.33 9.56
CA ASP A 49 20.08 13.95 9.33
C ASP A 49 19.03 13.13 8.57
N MET A 50 17.75 13.27 8.96
CA MET A 50 16.64 12.68 8.20
C MET A 50 16.57 13.21 6.76
N CYS A 51 16.80 14.51 6.57
CA CYS A 51 16.81 15.14 5.26
C CYS A 51 17.91 14.57 4.36
N GLN A 52 19.11 14.41 4.90
CA GLN A 52 20.24 13.80 4.21
C GLN A 52 19.95 12.34 3.83
N SER A 53 19.41 11.54 4.76
CA SER A 53 19.05 10.15 4.49
C SER A 53 18.04 10.04 3.34
N GLN A 54 17.00 10.88 3.34
CA GLN A 54 15.98 10.83 2.28
C GLN A 54 16.47 11.43 0.95
N ALA A 55 17.42 12.37 0.97
CA ALA A 55 18.06 12.88 -0.25
C ALA A 55 18.92 11.80 -0.93
N ILE A 56 19.55 10.94 -0.12
CA ILE A 56 20.31 9.76 -0.60
C ILE A 56 19.35 8.75 -1.25
N ASP A 57 18.21 8.46 -0.61
CA ASP A 57 17.19 7.56 -1.18
C ASP A 57 16.63 8.07 -2.51
N GLN A 58 16.44 9.40 -2.66
CA GLN A 58 15.95 9.99 -3.91
C GLN A 58 16.93 9.80 -5.08
N ARG A 59 18.25 9.71 -4.83
CA ARG A 59 19.25 9.45 -5.88
C ARG A 59 19.29 7.98 -6.32
N GLY A 60 18.79 7.05 -5.50
CA GLY A 60 18.67 5.62 -5.83
C GLY A 60 17.32 5.18 -6.43
N ASN A 61 16.29 6.03 -6.36
CA ASN A 61 14.90 5.60 -6.57
C ASN A 61 14.48 5.42 -8.05
N SER A 62 15.29 5.82 -9.02
CA SER A 62 14.92 5.72 -10.44
C SER A 62 14.94 4.28 -11.01
N ARG A 63 15.49 3.29 -10.29
CA ARG A 63 15.51 1.88 -10.73
C ARG A 63 14.66 0.92 -9.90
N GLN A 64 14.26 1.27 -8.68
CA GLN A 64 13.54 0.35 -7.78
C GLN A 64 12.01 0.48 -7.82
N GLN A 65 11.45 1.63 -8.22
CA GLN A 65 9.98 1.79 -8.26
C GLN A 65 9.28 0.98 -9.35
N LEU A 66 9.90 0.79 -10.53
CA LEU A 66 9.33 -0.05 -11.58
C LEU A 66 9.22 -1.51 -11.11
N GLY A 67 10.24 -2.04 -10.43
CA GLY A 67 10.23 -3.42 -9.92
C GLY A 67 9.17 -3.67 -8.86
N SER A 68 8.95 -2.72 -7.94
CA SER A 68 7.94 -2.85 -6.89
C SER A 68 6.51 -2.82 -7.43
N PHE A 69 6.24 -1.98 -8.44
CA PHE A 69 4.92 -1.94 -9.09
C PHE A 69 4.64 -3.21 -9.90
N PHE A 70 5.61 -3.70 -10.68
CA PHE A 70 5.46 -4.96 -11.42
C PHE A 70 5.34 -6.17 -10.50
N PHE A 71 6.07 -6.20 -9.38
CA PHE A 71 5.95 -7.26 -8.38
C PHE A 71 4.55 -7.28 -7.73
N PHE A 72 4.04 -6.10 -7.35
CA PHE A 72 2.68 -5.98 -6.82
C PHE A 72 1.64 -6.40 -7.85
N PHE A 73 1.76 -5.95 -9.10
CA PHE A 73 0.83 -6.31 -10.17
C PHE A 73 0.86 -7.80 -10.49
N TYR A 74 2.04 -8.42 -10.56
CA TYR A 74 2.18 -9.85 -10.79
C TYR A 74 1.56 -10.66 -9.65
N PHE A 75 1.86 -10.32 -8.40
CA PHE A 75 1.31 -11.03 -7.24
C PHE A 75 -0.21 -10.88 -7.18
N PHE A 76 -0.73 -9.67 -7.37
CA PHE A 76 -2.15 -9.39 -7.37
C PHE A 76 -2.87 -10.12 -8.51
N PHE A 77 -2.34 -10.06 -9.73
CA PHE A 77 -2.94 -10.74 -10.89
C PHE A 77 -2.87 -12.26 -10.75
N HIS A 78 -1.76 -12.81 -10.25
CA HIS A 78 -1.63 -14.25 -10.02
C HIS A 78 -2.60 -14.74 -8.96
N PHE A 79 -2.69 -14.04 -7.81
CA PHE A 79 -3.63 -14.39 -6.74
C PHE A 79 -5.08 -14.29 -7.21
N PHE A 80 -5.43 -13.19 -7.87
CA PHE A 80 -6.79 -12.98 -8.38
C PHE A 80 -7.16 -14.02 -9.44
N PHE A 81 -6.26 -14.33 -10.38
CA PHE A 81 -6.50 -15.32 -11.42
C PHE A 81 -6.62 -16.72 -10.83
N TYR A 82 -5.75 -17.11 -9.89
CA TYR A 82 -5.83 -18.41 -9.23
C TYR A 82 -7.12 -18.56 -8.43
N PHE A 83 -7.49 -17.55 -7.63
CA PHE A 83 -8.73 -17.56 -6.86
C PHE A 83 -9.96 -17.64 -7.76
N PHE A 84 -10.03 -16.78 -8.78
CA PHE A 84 -11.17 -16.74 -9.70
C PHE A 84 -11.29 -18.04 -10.50
N PHE A 85 -10.18 -18.56 -11.02
CA PHE A 85 -10.18 -19.80 -11.80
C PHE A 85 -10.51 -21.00 -10.93
N TYR A 86 -9.94 -21.10 -9.72
CA TYR A 86 -10.23 -22.18 -8.79
C TYR A 86 -11.70 -22.17 -8.34
N PHE A 87 -12.23 -20.99 -7.97
CA PHE A 87 -13.63 -20.85 -7.56
C PHE A 87 -14.58 -21.19 -8.71
N PHE A 88 -14.35 -20.63 -9.90
CA PHE A 88 -15.18 -20.89 -11.07
C PHE A 88 -15.16 -22.36 -11.48
N PHE A 89 -13.97 -22.97 -11.54
CA PHE A 89 -13.84 -24.37 -11.93
C PHE A 89 -14.41 -25.31 -10.87
N TYR A 90 -14.17 -25.05 -9.58
CA TYR A 90 -14.73 -25.85 -8.50
C TYR A 90 -16.26 -25.76 -8.45
N PHE A 91 -16.82 -24.54 -8.55
CA PHE A 91 -18.26 -24.34 -8.57
C PHE A 91 -18.92 -24.98 -9.80
N PHE A 92 -18.35 -24.75 -10.98
CA PHE A 92 -18.88 -25.32 -12.22
C PHE A 92 -18.80 -26.84 -12.22
N PHE A 93 -17.67 -27.41 -11.81
CA PHE A 93 -17.50 -28.87 -11.77
C PHE A 93 -18.38 -29.49 -10.69
N TYR A 94 -18.46 -28.89 -9.50
CA TYR A 94 -19.33 -29.39 -8.44
C TYR A 94 -20.81 -29.31 -8.83
N PHE A 95 -21.26 -28.20 -9.40
CA PHE A 95 -22.64 -28.03 -9.85
C PHE A 95 -22.97 -28.99 -11.01
N PHE A 96 -22.10 -29.10 -12.00
CA PHE A 96 -22.29 -30.01 -13.13
C PHE A 96 -22.29 -31.47 -12.68
N PHE A 97 -21.35 -31.87 -11.83
CA PHE A 97 -21.27 -33.24 -11.34
C PHE A 97 -22.44 -33.56 -10.41
N TYR A 98 -22.83 -32.66 -9.51
CA TYR A 98 -23.99 -32.84 -8.64
C TYR A 98 -25.29 -32.94 -9.46
N PHE A 99 -25.49 -32.05 -10.43
CA PHE A 99 -26.66 -32.08 -11.30
C PHE A 99 -26.72 -33.37 -12.15
N PHE A 100 -25.57 -33.77 -12.73
CA PHE A 100 -25.47 -35.00 -13.51
C PHE A 100 -25.74 -36.24 -12.66
N PHE A 101 -25.14 -36.32 -11.45
CA PHE A 101 -25.33 -37.46 -10.56
C PHE A 101 -26.76 -37.53 -10.01
N TYR A 102 -27.35 -36.39 -9.64
CA TYR A 102 -28.71 -36.33 -9.12
C TYR A 102 -29.73 -36.73 -10.19
N PHE A 103 -29.57 -36.23 -11.42
CA PHE A 103 -30.44 -36.58 -12.55
C PHE A 103 -30.30 -38.06 -12.96
N PHE A 104 -29.09 -38.61 -12.91
CA PHE A 104 -28.84 -40.02 -13.27
C PHE A 104 -29.33 -41.00 -12.19
N PHE A 105 -29.22 -40.64 -10.90
CA PHE A 105 -29.71 -41.49 -9.81
C PHE A 105 -31.24 -41.49 -9.69
N ASP A 106 -31.91 -40.36 -9.92
CA ASP A 106 -33.39 -40.30 -9.94
C ASP A 106 -33.98 -41.23 -11.03
N LEU A 107 -33.26 -41.42 -12.14
CA LEU A 107 -33.66 -42.30 -13.25
C LEU A 107 -33.49 -43.80 -12.94
N VAL A 108 -32.62 -44.17 -11.99
CA VAL A 108 -32.31 -45.57 -11.65
C VAL A 108 -33.03 -46.04 -10.38
N ALA A 109 -33.41 -45.12 -9.49
CA ALA A 109 -33.99 -45.46 -8.17
C ALA A 109 -35.51 -45.69 -8.16
N TYR A 110 -36.22 -45.54 -9.30
CA TYR A 110 -37.63 -45.90 -9.44
C TYR A 110 -37.83 -47.15 -10.33
N PRO A 111 -37.58 -48.37 -9.81
CA PRO A 111 -38.16 -49.57 -10.39
C PRO A 111 -39.63 -49.64 -9.94
N SER A 112 -40.54 -49.57 -10.92
CA SER A 112 -41.94 -49.99 -10.78
C SER A 112 -42.05 -51.45 -10.39
#